data_AF-A0A0C3E9H5-F1
#
_entry.id   AF-A0A0C3E9H5-F1
#
_cell.length_a   1.000
_cell.length_b   1.000
_cell.length_c   1.000
_cell.angle_alpha   90.00
_cell.angle_beta   90.00
_cell.angle_gamma   90.00
#
_symmetry.space_group_name_H-M   'P 1'
#
loop_
_entity.id
_entity.type
_entity.pdbx_description
1 polymer ?
#
loop_
_entity_poly.entity_id
_entity_poly.type
_entity_poly.pdbx_seq_one_letter_code
_entity_poly.pdbx_strand_id
1 'polypeptide(L)'
;MNQTKITQLQGLEKNVLPLVPLERTFSIYTSGGNKKTVHRRQLPLTPAYSFTDYRSQGQTIQNIIIDIRNPPSGTLTPFNIYVALSQARGRDQIRLLRDFDDKLLTKHPSEYLRLEDERLGNLERKSDEWWQRILSELSE
;
A
#
# COMPACT_ATOMS: atom_id res chain seq x y z
N MET A 1 -9.86 -10.96 -13.42
CA MET A 1 -8.76 -10.26 -14.14
C MET A 1 -8.96 -10.39 -15.65
N ASN A 2 -9.92 -9.67 -16.24
CA ASN A 2 -10.24 -9.86 -17.67
C ASN A 2 -10.72 -8.58 -18.37
N GLN A 3 -10.14 -7.43 -18.03
CA GLN A 3 -10.47 -6.17 -18.70
C GLN A 3 -9.23 -5.32 -18.91
N THR A 4 -8.47 -5.67 -19.94
CA THR A 4 -7.64 -4.67 -20.62
C THR A 4 -8.33 -4.40 -21.95
N LYS A 5 -8.87 -3.18 -22.13
CA LYS A 5 -9.49 -2.71 -23.38
C LYS A 5 -8.41 -2.47 -24.43
N ILE A 6 -7.67 -3.51 -24.82
CA ILE A 6 -6.55 -3.40 -25.74
C ILE A 6 -6.90 -4.21 -26.99
N THR A 7 -7.00 -3.51 -28.11
CA THR A 7 -7.20 -4.11 -29.42
C THR A 7 -5.97 -4.93 -29.79
N GLN A 8 -6.17 -6.19 -30.19
CA GLN A 8 -5.08 -7.03 -30.70
C GLN A 8 -4.49 -6.40 -31.97
N LEU A 9 -3.16 -6.34 -32.04
CA LEU A 9 -2.47 -5.83 -33.21
C LEU A 9 -2.44 -6.87 -34.32
N GLN A 10 -2.70 -6.44 -35.55
CA GLN A 10 -2.70 -7.32 -36.72
C GLN A 10 -1.31 -7.96 -36.91
N GLY A 11 -1.28 -9.28 -37.08
CA GLY A 11 -0.03 -10.04 -37.26
C GLY A 11 0.74 -10.34 -35.97
N LEU A 12 0.22 -9.96 -34.80
CA LEU A 12 0.82 -10.27 -33.49
C LEU A 12 -0.10 -11.14 -32.63
N GLU A 13 0.52 -11.88 -31.71
CA GLU A 13 -0.19 -12.71 -30.75
C GLU A 13 -1.07 -11.87 -29.81
N LYS A 14 -2.06 -12.53 -29.20
CA LYS A 14 -2.95 -11.91 -28.22
C LYS A 14 -2.13 -11.41 -27.02
N ASN A 15 -2.47 -10.22 -26.51
CA ASN A 15 -1.78 -9.55 -25.39
C ASN A 15 -0.33 -9.08 -25.67
N VAL A 16 0.12 -9.08 -26.93
CA VAL A 16 1.38 -8.40 -27.29
C VAL A 16 1.14 -6.89 -27.32
N LEU A 17 1.89 -6.16 -26.50
CA LEU A 17 1.81 -4.71 -26.41
C LEU A 17 3.12 -4.04 -26.85
N PRO A 18 3.12 -3.18 -27.86
CA PRO A 18 4.29 -2.39 -28.21
C PRO A 18 4.50 -1.34 -27.13
N LEU A 19 5.69 -1.32 -26.56
CA LEU A 19 6.08 -0.33 -25.57
C LEU A 19 6.83 0.79 -26.28
N VAL A 20 6.18 1.94 -26.39
CA VAL A 20 6.77 3.15 -26.95
C VAL A 20 7.13 4.12 -25.83
N PRO A 21 8.24 4.89 -25.94
CA PRO A 21 8.56 5.91 -24.96
C PRO A 21 7.44 6.95 -24.86
N LEU A 22 7.07 7.30 -23.62
CA LEU A 22 6.20 8.43 -23.34
C LEU A 22 7.02 9.66 -22.99
N GLU A 23 6.50 10.82 -23.39
CA GLU A 23 7.05 12.11 -23.02
C GLU A 23 6.17 12.80 -21.96
N ARG A 24 6.84 13.35 -20.94
CA ARG A 24 6.22 14.12 -19.86
C ARG A 24 7.08 15.34 -19.54
N THR A 25 6.42 16.47 -19.33
CA THR A 25 7.04 17.72 -18.93
C THR A 25 6.53 18.11 -17.56
N PHE A 26 7.43 18.43 -16.64
CA PHE A 26 7.07 18.92 -15.30
C PHE A 26 8.06 19.98 -14.83
N SER A 27 7.64 20.80 -13.87
CA SER A 27 8.52 21.83 -13.29
C SER A 27 8.99 21.41 -11.90
N ILE A 28 10.26 21.70 -11.60
CA ILE A 28 10.86 21.51 -10.28
C ILE A 28 11.37 22.86 -9.75
N TYR A 29 11.38 23.01 -8.44
CA TYR A 29 12.04 24.13 -7.78
C TYR A 29 13.43 23.70 -7.33
N THR A 30 14.43 24.50 -7.66
CA THR A 30 15.81 24.28 -7.20
C THR A 30 15.99 24.87 -5.81
N SER A 31 17.06 24.49 -5.10
CA SER A 31 17.37 24.99 -3.75
C SER A 31 17.46 26.51 -3.64
N GLY A 32 17.70 27.21 -4.76
CA GLY A 32 17.69 28.68 -4.84
C GLY A 32 16.33 29.29 -5.20
N GLY A 33 15.23 28.54 -5.13
CA GLY A 33 13.87 29.01 -5.45
C GLY A 33 13.55 29.14 -6.95
N ASN A 34 14.56 29.01 -7.82
CA ASN A 34 14.36 29.09 -9.26
C ASN A 34 13.59 27.88 -9.79
N LYS A 35 12.53 28.14 -10.56
CA LYS A 35 11.73 27.13 -11.26
C LYS A 35 12.45 26.67 -12.52
N LYS A 36 12.66 25.36 -12.67
CA LYS A 36 13.20 24.73 -13.88
C LYS A 36 12.17 23.78 -14.49
N THR A 37 12.09 23.76 -15.81
CA THR A 37 11.26 22.80 -16.55
C THR A 37 12.11 21.60 -16.95
N VAL A 38 11.60 20.40 -16.70
CA VAL A 38 12.23 19.12 -17.02
C VAL A 38 11.36 18.39 -18.03
N HIS A 39 11.99 17.95 -19.12
CA HIS A 39 11.39 17.07 -20.12
C HIS A 39 11.94 15.65 -19.93
N ARG A 40 11.06 14.67 -19.80
CA ARG A 40 11.41 13.26 -19.62
C ARG A 40 10.79 12.44 -20.74
N ARG A 41 11.62 11.70 -21.46
CA ARG A 41 11.22 10.65 -22.42
C ARG A 41 11.67 9.29 -21.88
N GLN A 42 10.73 8.40 -21.61
CA GLN A 42 11.03 7.09 -21.01
C GLN A 42 9.95 6.06 -21.36
N LEU A 43 10.29 4.77 -21.39
CA LEU A 43 9.29 3.70 -21.45
C LEU A 43 8.38 3.76 -20.21
N PRO A 44 7.04 3.61 -20.35
CA PRO A 44 6.11 3.69 -19.23
C PRO A 44 6.11 2.41 -18.39
N LEU A 45 7.29 2.00 -17.94
CA LEU A 45 7.53 0.79 -17.18
C LEU A 45 8.34 1.10 -15.93
N THR A 46 8.18 0.25 -14.93
CA THR A 46 9.01 0.24 -13.73
C THR A 46 9.20 -1.22 -13.32
N PRO A 47 10.40 -1.64 -12.91
CA PRO A 47 10.59 -2.97 -12.32
C PRO A 47 9.61 -3.17 -11.16
N ALA A 48 9.00 -4.35 -11.08
CA ALA A 48 7.95 -4.64 -10.11
C ALA A 48 8.34 -5.73 -9.08
N TYR A 49 9.58 -6.21 -9.09
CA TYR A 49 10.06 -7.17 -8.09
C TYR A 49 10.26 -6.54 -6.71
N SER A 50 10.56 -5.25 -6.67
CA SER A 50 10.69 -4.45 -5.45
C SER A 50 9.86 -3.19 -5.60
N PHE A 51 9.08 -2.85 -4.60
CA PHE A 51 8.25 -1.66 -4.60
C PHE A 51 8.10 -1.13 -3.17
N THR A 52 7.66 0.12 -3.06
CA THR A 52 7.44 0.77 -1.78
C THR A 52 6.19 0.22 -1.10
N ASP A 53 6.11 0.40 0.22
CA ASP A 53 4.93 0.15 1.02
C ASP A 53 3.68 0.82 0.42
N TYR A 54 3.80 2.08 -0.03
CA TYR A 54 2.72 2.80 -0.70
C TYR A 54 2.18 2.09 -1.95
N ARG A 55 3.07 1.50 -2.76
CA ARG A 55 2.68 0.74 -3.96
C ARG A 55 2.12 -0.63 -3.59
N SER A 56 2.58 -1.21 -2.49
CA SER A 56 2.12 -2.49 -2.00
C SER A 56 0.71 -2.44 -1.41
N GLN A 57 0.28 -1.28 -0.90
CA GLN A 57 -0.94 -1.15 -0.12
C GLN A 57 -2.17 -1.75 -0.83
N GLY A 58 -2.87 -2.63 -0.10
CA GLY A 58 -4.09 -3.30 -0.59
C GLY A 58 -3.83 -4.53 -1.46
N GLN A 59 -2.59 -5.00 -1.54
CA GLN A 59 -2.24 -6.24 -2.23
C GLN A 59 -2.13 -7.41 -1.24
N THR A 60 -2.13 -8.63 -1.76
CA THR A 60 -1.76 -9.80 -0.96
C THR A 60 -0.63 -10.50 -1.67
N ILE A 61 0.54 -10.55 -1.03
CA ILE A 61 1.79 -11.06 -1.58
C ILE A 61 2.11 -12.37 -0.88
N GLN A 62 2.28 -13.44 -1.65
CA GLN A 62 2.44 -14.79 -1.10
C GLN A 62 3.73 -14.98 -0.29
N ASN A 63 4.85 -14.43 -0.75
CA ASN A 63 6.14 -14.46 -0.07
C ASN A 63 6.81 -13.11 -0.25
N ILE A 64 7.22 -12.47 0.84
CA ILE A 64 7.74 -11.10 0.81
C ILE A 64 9.00 -10.98 1.67
N ILE A 65 9.97 -10.25 1.13
CA ILE A 65 11.13 -9.75 1.88
C ILE A 65 10.88 -8.27 2.13
N ILE A 66 10.91 -7.84 3.39
CA ILE A 66 10.59 -6.48 3.79
C ILE A 66 11.84 -5.84 4.40
N ASP A 67 12.18 -4.64 3.93
CA ASP A 67 13.19 -3.78 4.53
C ASP A 67 12.52 -2.69 5.37
N ILE A 68 12.66 -2.79 6.69
CA ILE A 68 12.12 -1.82 7.66
C ILE A 68 13.22 -1.06 8.40
N ARG A 69 14.44 -0.99 7.84
CA ARG A 69 15.46 -0.08 8.38
C ARG A 69 15.11 1.35 8.00
N ASN A 70 15.34 2.28 8.93
CA ASN A 70 15.21 3.70 8.64
C ASN A 70 16.05 4.10 7.40
N PRO A 71 15.46 4.85 6.46
CA PRO A 71 16.19 5.33 5.29
C PRO A 71 17.28 6.35 5.69
N PRO A 72 18.27 6.61 4.82
CA PRO A 72 19.29 7.63 5.08
C PRO A 72 18.73 9.05 5.30
N SER A 73 17.55 9.32 4.74
CA SER A 73 16.78 10.55 4.96
C SER A 73 15.32 10.22 5.23
N GLY A 74 14.73 10.88 6.23
CA GLY A 74 13.39 10.60 6.72
C GLY A 74 13.36 9.51 7.80
N THR A 75 12.15 9.15 8.23
CA THR A 75 11.92 8.19 9.31
C THR A 75 10.76 7.27 8.93
N LEU A 76 10.87 5.99 9.26
CA LEU A 76 9.73 5.07 9.15
C LEU A 76 8.75 5.32 10.30
N THR A 77 7.47 5.34 9.97
CA THR A 77 6.40 5.35 10.97
C THR A 77 5.89 3.94 11.22
N PRO A 78 5.25 3.66 12.37
CA PRO A 78 4.58 2.39 12.59
C PRO A 78 3.54 2.03 11.50
N PHE A 79 2.93 3.04 10.85
CA PHE A 79 2.01 2.80 9.72
C PHE A 79 2.70 2.22 8.49
N ASN A 80 3.89 2.70 8.13
CA ASN A 80 4.63 2.17 6.98
C ASN A 80 4.92 0.68 7.16
N ILE A 81 5.25 0.30 8.40
CA ILE A 81 5.58 -1.07 8.77
C ILE A 81 4.33 -1.94 8.81
N TYR A 82 3.24 -1.44 9.39
CA TYR A 82 1.95 -2.11 9.35
C TYR A 82 1.51 -2.39 7.91
N VAL A 83 1.61 -1.39 7.02
CA VAL A 83 1.28 -1.57 5.59
C VAL A 83 2.17 -2.65 4.98
N ALA A 84 3.49 -2.59 5.17
CA ALA A 84 4.39 -3.59 4.58
C ALA A 84 4.14 -5.02 5.11
N LEU A 85 3.96 -5.19 6.42
CA LEU A 85 3.76 -6.50 7.05
C LEU A 85 2.39 -7.12 6.72
N SER A 86 1.35 -6.29 6.62
CA SER A 86 -0.03 -6.74 6.35
C SER A 86 -0.25 -7.26 4.93
N GLN A 87 0.73 -7.12 4.03
CA GLN A 87 0.61 -7.67 2.67
C GLN A 87 0.76 -9.19 2.62
N ALA A 88 1.38 -9.81 3.62
CA ALA A 88 1.50 -11.26 3.72
C ALA A 88 0.39 -11.86 4.60
N ARG A 89 0.03 -13.13 4.37
CA ARG A 89 -1.05 -13.79 5.14
C ARG A 89 -0.58 -14.31 6.49
N GLY A 90 0.72 -14.52 6.66
CA GLY A 90 1.27 -15.05 7.90
C GLY A 90 2.78 -14.90 8.00
N ARG A 91 3.30 -15.13 9.20
CA ARG A 91 4.73 -14.94 9.52
C ARG A 91 5.66 -15.79 8.64
N ASP A 92 5.24 -17.00 8.26
CA ASP A 92 6.08 -17.94 7.53
C ASP A 92 6.42 -17.43 6.11
N GLN A 93 5.63 -16.48 5.62
CA GLN A 93 5.74 -15.83 4.31
C GLN A 93 6.52 -14.51 4.36
N ILE A 94 6.85 -14.02 5.56
CA ILE A 94 7.57 -12.76 5.77
C ILE A 94 9.03 -13.08 6.09
N ARG A 95 9.94 -12.35 5.44
CA ARG A 95 11.35 -12.28 5.82
C ARG A 95 11.74 -10.83 5.97
N LEU A 96 12.45 -10.50 7.04
CA LEU A 96 13.02 -9.17 7.21
C LEU A 96 14.41 -9.17 6.57
N LEU A 97 14.69 -8.15 5.77
CA LEU A 97 15.95 -8.07 5.01
C LEU A 97 17.17 -7.88 5.93
N ARG A 98 16.99 -7.19 7.05
CA ARG A 98 18.06 -6.79 7.98
C ARG A 98 17.46 -6.31 9.30
N ASP A 99 18.32 -6.11 10.30
CA ASP A 99 17.95 -5.57 11.60
C ASP A 99 17.34 -4.16 11.53
N PHE A 100 16.47 -3.87 12.50
CA PHE A 100 15.70 -2.65 12.64
C PHE A 100 15.59 -2.22 14.11
N ASP A 101 15.05 -1.04 14.37
CA ASP A 101 14.84 -0.52 15.73
C ASP A 101 13.50 -1.03 16.30
N ASP A 102 13.53 -1.82 17.37
CA ASP A 102 12.35 -2.37 18.04
C ASP A 102 11.34 -1.30 18.48
N LYS A 103 11.78 -0.06 18.67
CA LYS A 103 10.89 1.09 18.97
C LYS A 103 9.83 1.32 17.89
N LEU A 104 10.07 0.83 16.68
CA LEU A 104 9.15 0.93 15.56
C LEU A 104 7.90 0.04 15.71
N LEU A 105 7.99 -1.07 16.46
CA LEU A 105 6.89 -2.03 16.65
C LEU A 105 6.24 -1.95 18.03
N THR A 106 6.84 -1.19 18.95
CA THR A 106 6.38 -1.10 20.36
C THR A 106 5.54 0.16 20.63
N LYS A 107 5.31 0.99 19.61
CA LYS A 107 4.51 2.22 19.73
C LYS A 107 3.26 2.13 18.88
N HIS A 108 2.12 2.48 19.46
CA HIS A 108 0.88 2.60 18.70
C HIS A 108 1.05 3.67 17.60
N PRO A 109 0.58 3.44 16.36
CA PRO A 109 0.78 4.37 15.26
C PRO A 109 0.15 5.76 15.48
N SER A 110 -0.97 5.82 16.21
CA SER A 110 -1.70 7.06 16.48
C SER A 110 -2.61 6.92 17.69
N GLU A 111 -2.52 7.85 18.63
CA GLU A 111 -3.44 7.88 19.79
C GLU A 111 -4.88 8.14 19.36
N TYR A 112 -5.08 8.96 18.32
CA TYR A 112 -6.40 9.20 17.75
C TYR A 112 -7.04 7.91 17.23
N LEU A 113 -6.29 7.07 16.50
CA LEU A 113 -6.82 5.80 16.01
C LEU A 113 -7.11 4.84 17.16
N ARG A 114 -6.29 4.85 18.23
CA ARG A 114 -6.53 4.04 19.42
C ARG A 114 -7.89 4.34 20.04
N LEU A 115 -8.19 5.64 20.20
CA LEU A 115 -9.47 6.11 20.72
C LEU A 115 -10.63 5.82 19.75
N GLU A 116 -10.39 5.94 18.45
CA GLU A 116 -11.40 5.65 17.42
C GLU A 116 -11.75 4.16 17.37
N ASP A 117 -10.76 3.25 17.49
CA ASP A 117 -11.00 1.81 17.58
C ASP A 117 -11.84 1.46 18.83
N GLU A 118 -11.57 2.10 19.97
CA GLU A 118 -12.39 1.94 21.18
C GLU A 118 -13.82 2.44 20.97
N ARG A 119 -14.00 3.57 20.28
CA ARG A 119 -15.32 4.11 19.94
C ARG A 119 -16.07 3.17 19.00
N LEU A 120 -15.40 2.59 18.00
CA LEU A 120 -15.97 1.65 17.05
C LEU A 120 -16.37 0.34 17.74
N GLY A 121 -15.53 -0.22 18.62
CA GLY A 121 -15.89 -1.43 19.39
C GLY A 121 -17.10 -1.21 20.31
N ASN A 122 -17.23 -0.01 20.89
CA ASN A 122 -18.42 0.35 21.66
C ASN A 122 -19.69 0.44 20.79
N LEU A 123 -19.57 0.88 19.53
CA LEU A 123 -20.68 0.90 18.59
C LEU A 123 -21.05 -0.51 18.13
N GLU A 124 -20.06 -1.34 17.80
CA GLU A 124 -20.25 -2.74 17.40
C GLU A 124 -21.06 -3.50 18.47
N ARG A 125 -20.64 -3.43 19.74
CA ARG A 125 -21.36 -4.08 20.84
C ARG A 125 -22.82 -3.61 20.95
N LYS A 126 -23.08 -2.30 20.80
CA LYS A 126 -24.45 -1.77 20.83
C LYS A 126 -25.29 -2.25 19.64
N SER A 127 -24.68 -2.34 18.47
CA SER A 127 -25.32 -2.88 17.27
C SER A 127 -25.65 -4.35 17.43
N ASP A 128 -24.76 -5.14 18.03
CA ASP A 128 -24.98 -6.56 18.32
C ASP A 128 -26.10 -6.76 19.34
N GLU A 129 -26.10 -6.01 20.45
CA GLU A 129 -27.15 -6.05 21.47
C GLU A 129 -28.53 -5.72 20.87
N TRP A 130 -28.60 -4.68 20.04
CA TRP A 130 -29.83 -4.29 19.36
C TRP A 130 -30.30 -5.38 18.38
N TRP A 131 -29.38 -5.95 17.61
CA TRP A 131 -29.70 -7.01 16.65
C TRP A 131 -30.23 -8.28 17.34
N GLN A 132 -29.60 -8.71 18.44
CA GLN A 132 -30.06 -9.86 19.21
C GLN A 132 -31.47 -9.65 19.78
N ARG A 133 -31.77 -8.43 20.24
CA ARG A 133 -33.11 -8.08 20.70
C ARG A 133 -34.16 -8.23 19.60
N ILE A 134 -33.88 -7.74 18.40
CA ILE A 134 -34.80 -7.90 17.25
C ILE A 134 -35.00 -9.39 16.92
N LEU A 135 -33.93 -10.18 16.92
CA LEU A 135 -34.04 -11.62 16.67
C LEU A 135 -34.91 -12.32 17.72
N SER A 136 -34.79 -11.95 19.00
CA SER A 136 -35.65 -12.49 20.05
C SER A 136 -37.12 -12.10 19.86
N GLU A 137 -37.41 -10.85 19.51
CA GLU A 137 -38.77 -10.34 19.28
C GLU A 137 -39.44 -10.94 18.03
N LEU A 138 -38.66 -11.42 17.05
CA LEU A 138 -39.15 -12.10 15.84
C LEU A 138 -39.31 -13.62 16.03
N SER A 139 -38.77 -14.19 17.11
CA SER A 139 -38.85 -15.61 17.43
C SER A 139 -39.99 -15.98 18.39
N GLU A 140 -40.65 -14.97 18.97
CA GLU A 140 -41.93 -15.07 19.69
C GLU A 140 -43.13 -14.92 18.74
#